data_AF-A0A7S4EKE0-F1
#
_entry.id   AF-A0A7S4EKE0-F1
#
_cell.length_a   1.000
_cell.length_b   1.000
_cell.length_c   1.000
_cell.angle_alpha   90.00
_cell.angle_beta   90.00
_cell.angle_gamma   90.00
#
_symmetry.space_group_name_H-M   'P 1'
#
loop_
_entity.id
_entity.type
_entity.pdbx_description
1 polymer ?
#
loop_
_entity_poly.entity_id
_entity_poly.type
_entity_poly.pdbx_seq_one_letter_code
_entity_poly.pdbx_strand_id
1 'polypeptide(L)'
;MVASGRGNDAVRVFEILDGDAKSTDCYTTIGRHMSKVQDWKELIDLYRDATAEGYSSEELSMLAMLAVTSTKVDNRLRILRAIVDECATNVGLDPKRWTMTKYWSLKRSLGFYHARLLMWWNDEQRAPLDEANLAIKEFYQEKANGMRPKNDVVRAIVSCASRHDSLGLGHTGGYEKVPRSEDDWTALLQEVLRSTGDSPIRYDPTFIDAVVQAYKSLGKSRECVEYISRVVNVDETRLRQSTLVDALEAAQIEHAEGLYSDIQMLLSLGTERNELE
;
A
#
# COMPACT_ATOMS: atom_id res chain seq x y z
N MET A 1 -18.68 7.60 13.99
CA MET A 1 -19.35 6.40 13.40
C MET A 1 -20.77 6.79 13.04
N VAL A 2 -21.07 7.00 11.75
CA VAL A 2 -22.47 7.11 11.29
C VAL A 2 -23.00 5.69 11.24
N ALA A 3 -23.97 5.36 12.11
CA ALA A 3 -24.61 4.06 12.15
C ALA A 3 -25.12 3.69 10.74
N SER A 4 -24.81 2.47 10.31
CA SER A 4 -25.20 1.91 9.01
C SER A 4 -26.69 2.09 8.78
N GLY A 5 -27.06 3.05 7.93
CA GLY A 5 -28.45 3.36 7.55
C GLY A 5 -28.88 4.82 7.70
N ARG A 6 -28.17 5.65 8.49
CA ARG A 6 -28.56 7.06 8.73
C ARG A 6 -27.74 8.11 7.96
N GLY A 7 -27.00 7.68 6.95
CA GLY A 7 -26.15 8.59 6.17
C GLY A 7 -26.95 9.67 5.43
N ASN A 8 -28.07 9.27 4.81
CA ASN A 8 -28.95 10.22 4.13
C ASN A 8 -29.59 11.23 5.08
N ASP A 9 -29.93 10.82 6.31
CA ASP A 9 -30.44 11.74 7.33
C ASP A 9 -29.37 12.76 7.73
N ALA A 10 -28.10 12.32 7.86
CA ALA A 10 -26.99 13.21 8.16
C ALA A 10 -26.77 14.24 7.04
N VAL A 11 -26.88 13.85 5.77
CA VAL A 11 -26.81 14.77 4.62
C VAL A 11 -27.92 15.82 4.71
N ARG A 12 -29.17 15.40 4.95
CA ARG A 12 -30.30 16.31 5.08
C ARG A 12 -30.13 17.29 6.24
N VAL A 13 -29.65 16.81 7.39
CA VAL A 13 -29.34 17.68 8.53
C VAL A 13 -28.26 18.68 8.15
N PHE A 14 -27.20 18.22 7.47
CA PHE A 14 -26.10 19.09 7.04
C PHE A 14 -26.55 20.19 6.07
N GLU A 15 -27.46 19.89 5.13
CA GLU A 15 -28.00 20.86 4.17
C GLU A 15 -28.83 21.98 4.82
N ILE A 16 -29.47 21.71 5.97
CA ILE A 16 -30.29 22.69 6.69
C ILE A 16 -29.52 23.41 7.81
N LEU A 17 -28.27 23.03 8.08
CA LEU A 17 -27.44 23.75 9.04
C LEU A 17 -27.08 25.12 8.49
N ASP A 18 -27.26 26.16 9.32
CA ASP A 18 -26.71 27.47 9.05
C ASP A 18 -25.18 27.38 8.88
N GLY A 19 -24.62 28.24 8.02
CA GLY A 19 -23.18 28.22 7.70
C GLY A 19 -22.30 28.27 8.95
N ASP A 20 -22.67 29.10 9.93
CA ASP A 20 -21.94 29.24 11.20
C ASP A 20 -21.96 27.99 12.08
N ALA A 21 -22.93 27.09 11.87
CA ALA A 21 -23.04 25.81 12.57
C ALA A 21 -22.26 24.69 11.88
N LYS A 22 -21.78 24.90 10.64
CA LYS A 22 -20.93 23.95 9.95
C LYS A 22 -19.52 23.99 10.51
N SER A 23 -18.86 22.85 10.46
CA SER A 23 -17.47 22.68 10.91
C SER A 23 -16.75 21.69 10.00
N THR A 24 -15.42 21.69 10.09
CA THR A 24 -14.55 20.72 9.42
C THR A 24 -14.96 19.27 9.68
N ASP A 25 -15.42 18.95 10.89
CA ASP A 25 -15.89 17.61 11.27
C ASP A 25 -17.22 17.26 10.59
N CYS A 26 -18.11 18.23 10.41
CA CYS A 26 -19.36 18.05 9.65
C CYS A 26 -19.04 17.65 8.20
N TYR A 27 -18.22 18.45 7.51
CA TYR A 27 -17.82 18.18 6.12
C TYR A 27 -17.12 16.82 5.98
N THR A 28 -16.17 16.50 6.86
CA THR A 28 -15.45 15.22 6.83
C THR A 28 -16.40 14.03 7.07
N THR A 29 -17.38 14.18 7.96
CA THR A 29 -18.37 13.12 8.25
C THR A 29 -19.28 12.85 7.05
N ILE A 30 -19.77 13.91 6.40
CA ILE A 30 -20.57 13.77 5.17
C ILE A 30 -19.73 13.20 4.04
N GLY A 31 -18.48 13.65 3.89
CA GLY A 31 -17.57 13.15 2.87
C GLY A 31 -17.29 11.65 2.99
N ARG A 32 -17.09 11.13 4.21
CA ARG A 32 -16.96 9.69 4.47
C ARG A 32 -18.21 8.92 4.05
N HIS A 33 -19.40 9.48 4.31
CA HIS A 33 -20.65 8.86 3.90
C HIS A 33 -20.76 8.80 2.37
N MET A 34 -20.55 9.92 1.68
CA MET A 34 -20.58 10.01 0.21
C MET A 34 -19.58 9.06 -0.43
N SER A 35 -18.36 8.97 0.10
CA SER A 35 -17.35 8.00 -0.36
C SER A 35 -17.82 6.55 -0.18
N LYS A 36 -18.47 6.23 0.94
CA LYS A 36 -18.99 4.89 1.20
C LYS A 36 -20.11 4.49 0.24
N VAL A 37 -21.00 5.42 -0.12
CA VAL A 37 -22.06 5.18 -1.12
C VAL A 37 -21.60 5.45 -2.56
N GLN A 38 -20.31 5.78 -2.74
CA GLN A 38 -19.69 6.08 -4.03
C GLN A 38 -20.34 7.25 -4.79
N ASP A 39 -20.91 8.21 -4.07
CA ASP A 39 -21.43 9.45 -4.66
C ASP A 39 -20.29 10.45 -4.89
N TRP A 40 -19.49 10.15 -5.91
CA TRP A 40 -18.25 10.88 -6.16
C TRP A 40 -18.46 12.32 -6.61
N LYS A 41 -19.57 12.61 -7.30
CA LYS A 41 -19.86 13.95 -7.79
C LYS A 41 -20.16 14.87 -6.61
N GLU A 42 -21.10 14.45 -5.75
CA GLU A 42 -21.47 15.21 -4.55
C GLU A 42 -20.28 15.35 -3.60
N LEU A 43 -19.40 14.35 -3.49
CA LEU A 43 -18.18 14.46 -2.70
C LEU A 43 -17.20 15.52 -3.21
N ILE A 44 -17.10 15.70 -4.54
CA ILE A 44 -16.26 16.75 -5.14
C ILE A 44 -16.88 18.13 -4.88
N ASP A 45 -18.19 18.26 -5.00
CA ASP A 45 -18.90 19.52 -4.77
C ASP A 45 -18.86 19.90 -3.28
N LEU A 46 -19.07 18.93 -2.37
CA LEU A 46 -18.88 19.09 -0.93
C LEU A 46 -17.47 19.59 -0.57
N TYR A 47 -16.44 19.03 -1.20
CA TYR A 47 -15.06 19.48 -0.97
C TYR A 47 -14.86 20.93 -1.39
N ARG A 48 -15.41 21.35 -2.55
CA ARG A 48 -15.32 22.73 -3.01
C ARG A 48 -16.01 23.70 -2.05
N ASP A 49 -17.19 23.33 -1.56
CA ASP A 49 -17.92 24.12 -0.58
C ASP A 49 -17.13 24.24 0.73
N ALA A 50 -16.57 23.13 1.22
CA ALA A 50 -15.72 23.11 2.40
C ALA A 50 -14.52 24.05 2.27
N THR A 51 -13.80 23.99 1.14
CA THR A 51 -12.65 24.85 0.88
C THR A 51 -13.05 26.32 0.76
N ALA A 52 -14.18 26.62 0.11
CA ALA A 52 -14.67 27.99 -0.02
C ALA A 52 -15.05 28.63 1.32
N GLU A 53 -15.57 27.82 2.25
CA GLU A 53 -15.91 28.24 3.62
C GLU A 53 -14.71 28.16 4.59
N GLY A 54 -13.55 27.66 4.15
CA GLY A 54 -12.35 27.52 5.00
C GLY A 54 -12.34 26.29 5.93
N TYR A 55 -13.22 25.32 5.70
CA TYR A 55 -13.36 24.08 6.47
C TYR A 55 -12.64 22.87 5.83
N SER A 56 -11.47 23.09 5.24
CA SER A 56 -10.67 22.04 4.60
C SER A 56 -9.96 21.14 5.63
N SER A 57 -9.93 19.83 5.39
CA SER A 57 -9.20 18.85 6.21
C SER A 57 -8.41 17.90 5.33
N GLU A 58 -7.27 17.40 5.82
CA GLU A 58 -6.46 16.44 5.06
C GLU A 58 -7.28 15.21 4.65
N GLU A 59 -8.14 14.72 5.55
CA GLU A 59 -8.97 13.55 5.27
C GLU A 59 -10.01 13.85 4.17
N LEU A 60 -10.68 14.98 4.25
CA LEU A 60 -11.63 15.39 3.21
C LEU A 60 -10.93 15.56 1.85
N SER A 61 -9.73 16.14 1.84
CA SER A 61 -8.92 16.25 0.64
C SER A 61 -8.53 14.89 0.06
N MET A 62 -8.16 13.92 0.89
CA MET A 62 -7.89 12.55 0.45
C MET A 62 -9.13 11.87 -0.16
N LEU A 63 -10.31 12.08 0.44
CA LEU A 63 -11.59 11.60 -0.10
C LEU A 63 -11.93 12.28 -1.43
N ALA A 64 -11.70 13.59 -1.55
CA ALA A 64 -11.89 14.34 -2.78
C ALA A 64 -10.94 13.86 -3.90
N MET A 65 -9.66 13.61 -3.58
CA MET A 65 -8.72 13.00 -4.54
C MET A 65 -9.20 11.63 -5.01
N LEU A 66 -9.68 10.78 -4.10
CA LEU A 66 -10.25 9.47 -4.45
C LEU A 66 -11.44 9.65 -5.40
N ALA A 67 -12.37 10.56 -5.09
CA ALA A 67 -13.51 10.87 -5.94
C ALA A 67 -13.10 11.32 -7.36
N VAL A 68 -12.09 12.20 -7.45
CA VAL A 68 -11.52 12.69 -8.72
C VAL A 68 -10.89 11.54 -9.54
N THR A 69 -10.25 10.57 -8.88
CA THR A 69 -9.69 9.38 -9.56
C THR A 69 -10.76 8.37 -9.99
N SER A 70 -11.87 8.28 -9.24
CA SER A 70 -12.99 7.38 -9.50
C SER A 70 -13.98 7.92 -10.54
N THR A 71 -13.85 9.18 -10.94
CA THR A 71 -14.74 9.83 -11.92
C THR A 71 -14.00 10.17 -13.21
N LYS A 72 -14.78 10.30 -14.30
CA LYS A 72 -14.27 10.77 -15.60
C LYS A 72 -14.26 12.30 -15.60
N VAL A 73 -13.23 12.88 -15.01
CA VAL A 73 -13.03 14.34 -14.97
C VAL A 73 -11.86 14.70 -15.87
N ASP A 74 -12.08 15.68 -16.75
CA ASP A 74 -11.03 16.24 -17.58
C ASP A 74 -9.98 16.96 -16.71
N ASN A 75 -8.72 16.92 -17.15
CA ASN A 75 -7.60 17.51 -16.40
C ASN A 75 -7.43 16.96 -14.98
N ARG A 76 -7.76 15.68 -14.75
CA ARG A 76 -7.66 14.99 -13.45
C ARG A 76 -6.37 15.29 -12.70
N LEU A 77 -5.21 15.15 -13.33
CA LEU A 77 -3.92 15.40 -12.68
C LEU A 77 -3.75 16.85 -12.21
N ARG A 78 -4.27 17.82 -12.96
CA ARG A 78 -4.26 19.24 -12.57
C ARG A 78 -5.10 19.46 -11.32
N ILE A 79 -6.28 18.84 -11.25
CA ILE A 79 -7.17 18.92 -10.08
C ILE A 79 -6.50 18.27 -8.86
N LEU A 80 -5.93 17.07 -9.01
CA LEU A 80 -5.23 16.40 -7.92
C LEU A 80 -4.07 17.25 -7.38
N ARG A 81 -3.29 17.91 -8.27
CA ARG A 81 -2.22 18.82 -7.85
C ARG A 81 -2.74 20.06 -7.13
N ALA A 82 -3.87 20.63 -7.57
CA ALA A 82 -4.48 21.75 -6.86
C ALA A 82 -4.90 21.37 -5.43
N ILE A 83 -5.46 20.17 -5.23
CA ILE A 83 -5.79 19.66 -3.88
C ILE A 83 -4.52 19.47 -3.05
N VAL A 84 -3.44 18.93 -3.64
CA VAL A 84 -2.13 18.81 -2.97
C VAL A 84 -1.59 20.19 -2.56
N ASP A 85 -1.65 21.18 -3.44
CA ASP A 85 -1.16 22.54 -3.19
C ASP A 85 -1.92 23.19 -2.03
N GLU A 86 -3.24 23.01 -1.97
CA GLU A 86 -4.09 23.47 -0.85
C GLU A 86 -3.70 22.78 0.46
N CYS A 87 -3.62 21.44 0.47
CA CYS A 87 -3.21 20.68 1.65
C CYS A 87 -1.82 21.10 2.16
N ALA A 88 -0.86 21.29 1.25
CA ALA A 88 0.50 21.69 1.57
C ALA A 88 0.53 23.11 2.16
N THR A 89 -0.23 24.04 1.57
CA THR A 89 -0.39 25.42 2.06
C THR A 89 -0.95 25.44 3.47
N ASN A 90 -1.99 24.65 3.76
CA ASN A 90 -2.64 24.60 5.07
C ASN A 90 -1.71 24.14 6.20
N VAL A 91 -0.69 23.33 5.89
CA VAL A 91 0.31 22.87 6.87
C VAL A 91 1.67 23.57 6.75
N GLY A 92 1.78 24.59 5.89
CA GLY A 92 3.02 25.35 5.68
C GLY A 92 4.16 24.53 5.06
N LEU A 93 3.85 23.57 4.20
CA LEU A 93 4.83 22.76 3.48
C LEU A 93 4.82 23.08 1.97
N ASP A 94 5.95 22.85 1.31
CA ASP A 94 6.00 22.78 -0.15
C ASP A 94 5.19 21.55 -0.64
N PRO A 95 4.45 21.67 -1.76
CA PRO A 95 3.66 20.56 -2.34
C PRO A 95 4.45 19.27 -2.57
N LYS A 96 5.71 19.34 -3.01
CA LYS A 96 6.54 18.15 -3.22
C LYS A 96 6.87 17.47 -1.90
N ARG A 97 7.26 18.26 -0.90
CA ARG A 97 7.55 17.75 0.45
C ARG A 97 6.31 17.15 1.10
N TRP A 98 5.15 17.81 0.97
CA TRP A 98 3.88 17.27 1.45
C TRP A 98 3.58 15.92 0.80
N THR A 99 3.63 15.85 -0.55
CA THR A 99 3.36 14.62 -1.30
C THR A 99 4.30 13.49 -0.89
N MET A 100 5.60 13.78 -0.72
CA MET A 100 6.58 12.80 -0.26
C MET A 100 6.23 12.25 1.12
N THR A 101 5.87 13.11 2.08
CA THR A 101 5.47 12.66 3.43
C THR A 101 4.15 11.87 3.45
N LYS A 102 3.29 12.06 2.46
CA LYS A 102 1.99 11.39 2.33
C LYS A 102 1.97 10.27 1.30
N TYR A 103 3.12 9.95 0.70
CA TYR A 103 3.23 9.05 -0.45
C TYR A 103 2.50 7.72 -0.25
N TRP A 104 2.73 7.04 0.88
CA TRP A 104 2.11 5.74 1.17
C TRP A 104 0.59 5.83 1.31
N SER A 105 0.07 6.91 1.90
CA SER A 105 -1.38 7.15 2.02
C SER A 105 -2.01 7.43 0.64
N LEU A 106 -1.33 8.23 -0.18
CA LEU A 106 -1.72 8.50 -1.57
C LEU A 106 -1.72 7.24 -2.41
N LYS A 107 -0.67 6.42 -2.34
CA LYS A 107 -0.58 5.13 -3.07
C LYS A 107 -1.72 4.19 -2.66
N ARG A 108 -2.00 4.08 -1.37
CA ARG A 108 -3.08 3.20 -0.86
C ARG A 108 -4.46 3.66 -1.33
N SER A 109 -4.69 4.96 -1.38
CA SER A 109 -6.01 5.53 -1.71
C SER A 109 -6.23 5.64 -3.22
N LEU A 110 -5.22 6.10 -3.98
CA LEU A 110 -5.35 6.49 -5.38
C LEU A 110 -4.73 5.47 -6.36
N GLY A 111 -4.01 4.49 -5.83
CA GLY A 111 -3.19 3.55 -6.59
C GLY A 111 -1.84 4.15 -7.01
N PHE A 112 -0.93 3.25 -7.41
CA PHE A 112 0.44 3.61 -7.79
C PHE A 112 0.49 4.61 -8.96
N TYR A 113 -0.37 4.45 -9.97
CA TYR A 113 -0.40 5.32 -11.15
C TYR A 113 -0.62 6.81 -10.81
N HIS A 114 -1.58 7.12 -9.94
CA HIS A 114 -1.82 8.52 -9.58
C HIS A 114 -0.78 9.02 -8.57
N ALA A 115 -0.38 8.19 -7.60
CA ALA A 115 0.66 8.54 -6.63
C ALA A 115 2.00 8.89 -7.32
N ARG A 116 2.44 8.13 -8.32
CA ARG A 116 3.68 8.41 -9.06
C ARG A 116 3.62 9.74 -9.82
N LEU A 117 2.47 10.08 -10.42
CA LEU A 117 2.30 11.34 -11.15
C LEU A 117 2.27 12.55 -10.20
N LEU A 118 1.74 12.36 -8.98
CA LEU A 118 1.82 13.34 -7.91
C LEU A 118 3.25 13.47 -7.35
N MET A 119 4.07 12.42 -7.40
CA MET A 119 5.50 12.48 -7.05
C MET A 119 6.38 13.03 -8.18
N TRP A 120 5.80 13.47 -9.30
CA TRP A 120 6.53 13.87 -10.51
C TRP A 120 7.43 12.78 -11.10
N TRP A 121 7.17 11.51 -10.80
CA TRP A 121 7.81 10.34 -11.42
C TRP A 121 7.13 10.06 -12.77
N ASN A 122 7.42 10.95 -13.73
CA ASN A 122 6.76 10.96 -15.04
C ASN A 122 7.19 9.77 -15.93
N ASP A 123 8.41 9.26 -15.72
CA ASP A 123 8.91 8.08 -16.41
C ASP A 123 8.33 6.82 -15.74
N GLU A 124 7.40 6.16 -16.44
CA GLU A 124 6.73 4.95 -15.97
C GLU A 124 7.68 3.77 -15.78
N GLN A 125 8.75 3.68 -16.57
CA GLN A 125 9.72 2.60 -16.46
C GLN A 125 10.63 2.79 -15.24
N ARG A 126 10.91 4.05 -14.87
CA ARG A 126 11.73 4.38 -13.69
C ARG A 126 10.94 4.49 -12.39
N ALA A 127 9.65 4.77 -12.43
CA ALA A 127 8.84 4.96 -11.23
C ALA A 127 8.92 3.79 -10.21
N PRO A 128 8.98 2.50 -10.60
CA PRO A 128 9.19 1.41 -9.65
C PRO A 128 10.54 1.49 -8.93
N LEU A 129 11.59 1.98 -9.61
CA LEU A 129 12.91 2.18 -9.04
C LEU A 129 12.93 3.39 -8.08
N ASP A 130 12.23 4.47 -8.43
CA ASP A 130 12.01 5.61 -7.53
C ASP A 130 11.30 5.21 -6.24
N GLU A 131 10.26 4.37 -6.36
CA GLU A 131 9.56 3.81 -5.21
C GLU A 131 10.47 2.93 -4.35
N ALA A 132 11.25 2.03 -4.96
CA ALA A 132 12.20 1.18 -4.25
C ALA A 132 13.19 2.02 -3.42
N ASN A 133 13.76 3.05 -4.04
CA ASN A 133 14.71 3.94 -3.39
C ASN A 133 14.09 4.72 -2.23
N LEU A 134 12.86 5.22 -2.39
CA LEU A 134 12.12 5.87 -1.32
C LEU A 134 11.87 4.91 -0.16
N ALA A 135 11.37 3.70 -0.45
CA ALA A 135 11.09 2.69 0.56
C ALA A 135 12.35 2.31 1.36
N ILE A 136 13.47 2.07 0.67
CA ILE A 136 14.73 1.69 1.33
C ILE A 136 15.28 2.83 2.20
N LYS A 137 15.20 4.08 1.72
CA LYS A 137 15.60 5.26 2.52
C LYS A 137 14.75 5.39 3.78
N GLU A 138 13.42 5.28 3.65
CA GLU A 138 12.52 5.34 4.81
C GLU A 138 12.75 4.19 5.77
N PHE A 139 12.94 2.96 5.27
CA PHE A 139 13.24 1.78 6.08
C PHE A 139 14.48 2.00 6.97
N TYR A 140 15.59 2.45 6.39
CA TYR A 140 16.81 2.71 7.15
C TYR A 140 16.67 3.93 8.08
N GLN A 141 15.91 4.95 7.69
CA GLN A 141 15.63 6.09 8.56
C GLN A 141 14.81 5.69 9.79
N GLU A 142 13.75 4.89 9.61
CA GLU A 142 12.91 4.39 10.70
C GLU A 142 13.74 3.50 11.63
N LYS A 143 14.55 2.60 11.07
CA LYS A 143 15.47 1.75 11.83
C LYS A 143 16.50 2.57 12.62
N ALA A 144 17.11 3.59 12.02
CA ALA A 144 18.09 4.46 12.68
C ALA A 144 17.47 5.24 13.85
N ASN A 145 16.18 5.54 13.76
CA ASN A 145 15.41 6.20 14.82
C ASN A 145 14.88 5.22 15.89
N GLY A 146 15.23 3.93 15.82
CA GLY A 146 14.69 2.90 16.70
C GLY A 146 13.20 2.63 16.51
N MET A 147 12.63 3.10 15.40
CA MET A 147 11.22 2.89 15.06
C MET A 147 11.07 1.63 14.22
N ARG A 148 9.92 0.98 14.37
CA ARG A 148 9.54 -0.12 13.48
C ARG A 148 9.24 0.43 12.09
N PRO A 149 9.74 -0.23 11.02
CA PRO A 149 9.37 0.16 9.66
C PRO A 149 7.87 0.08 9.39
N LYS A 150 7.34 1.02 8.61
CA LYS A 150 5.93 0.99 8.19
C LYS A 150 5.62 -0.20 7.30
N ASN A 151 4.38 -0.70 7.40
CA ASN A 151 3.91 -1.84 6.60
C ASN A 151 3.97 -1.59 5.08
N ASP A 152 3.68 -0.37 4.62
CA ASP A 152 3.73 -0.05 3.19
C ASP A 152 5.17 0.02 2.66
N VAL A 153 6.09 0.49 3.49
CA VAL A 153 7.53 0.55 3.18
C VAL A 153 8.07 -0.87 2.98
N VAL A 154 7.80 -1.78 3.91
CA VAL A 154 8.27 -3.17 3.79
C VAL A 154 7.60 -3.90 2.61
N ARG A 155 6.30 -3.67 2.37
CA ARG A 155 5.60 -4.21 1.19
C ARG A 155 6.22 -3.73 -0.12
N ALA A 156 6.57 -2.45 -0.20
CA ALA A 156 7.23 -1.89 -1.38
C ALA A 156 8.60 -2.56 -1.62
N ILE A 157 9.43 -2.71 -0.58
CA ILE A 157 10.74 -3.35 -0.71
C ILE A 157 10.60 -4.81 -1.20
N VAL A 158 9.71 -5.59 -0.57
CA VAL A 158 9.45 -6.99 -0.97
C VAL A 158 8.94 -7.07 -2.41
N SER A 159 8.00 -6.21 -2.80
CA SER A 159 7.48 -6.16 -4.16
C SER A 159 8.52 -5.73 -5.20
N CYS A 160 9.53 -4.95 -4.82
CA CYS A 160 10.62 -4.59 -5.71
C CYS A 160 11.63 -5.74 -5.86
N ALA A 161 11.89 -6.49 -4.78
CA ALA A 161 12.76 -7.67 -4.81
C ALA A 161 12.24 -8.75 -5.77
N SER A 162 10.93 -9.00 -5.82
CA SER A 162 10.31 -9.94 -6.77
C SER A 162 10.37 -9.51 -8.23
N ARG A 163 10.84 -8.30 -8.50
CA ARG A 163 10.91 -7.68 -9.82
C ARG A 163 12.30 -7.14 -10.13
N HIS A 164 13.31 -7.54 -9.38
CA HIS A 164 14.63 -6.90 -9.39
C HIS A 164 15.26 -6.85 -10.79
N ASP A 165 15.11 -7.90 -11.60
CA ASP A 165 15.58 -7.95 -13.00
C ASP A 165 14.96 -6.89 -13.90
N SER A 166 13.71 -6.49 -13.62
CA SER A 166 12.96 -5.53 -14.42
C SER A 166 13.25 -4.07 -14.09
N LEU A 167 14.08 -3.78 -13.08
CA LEU A 167 14.33 -2.42 -12.59
C LEU A 167 15.35 -1.63 -13.42
N GLY A 168 16.05 -2.27 -14.38
CA GLY A 168 16.94 -1.57 -15.31
C GLY A 168 18.18 -0.92 -14.66
N LEU A 169 18.67 -1.48 -13.55
CA LEU A 169 19.72 -0.90 -12.70
C LEU A 169 21.12 -0.79 -13.33
N GLY A 170 21.37 -1.44 -14.47
CA GLY A 170 22.70 -1.54 -15.07
C GLY A 170 23.37 -0.20 -15.38
N HIS A 171 22.60 0.87 -15.61
CA HIS A 171 23.12 2.15 -16.10
C HIS A 171 22.55 3.40 -15.38
N THR A 172 21.82 3.22 -14.28
CA THR A 172 21.17 4.33 -13.55
C THR A 172 21.99 4.78 -12.34
N GLY A 173 22.47 6.03 -12.33
CA GLY A 173 23.02 6.72 -11.15
C GLY A 173 21.91 7.32 -10.27
N GLY A 174 22.20 7.67 -9.01
CA GLY A 174 21.25 8.29 -8.07
C GLY A 174 20.39 7.31 -7.25
N TYR A 175 20.62 6.01 -7.42
CA TYR A 175 19.92 4.91 -6.76
C TYR A 175 20.89 4.03 -5.96
N GLU A 176 21.86 4.65 -5.30
CA GLU A 176 22.95 3.95 -4.59
C GLU A 176 22.45 3.08 -3.44
N LYS A 177 21.22 3.34 -2.95
CA LYS A 177 20.57 2.55 -1.91
C LYS A 177 19.83 1.32 -2.44
N VAL A 178 19.57 1.25 -3.75
CA VAL A 178 18.86 0.11 -4.35
C VAL A 178 19.88 -1.00 -4.62
N PRO A 179 19.68 -2.23 -4.10
CA PRO A 179 20.57 -3.36 -4.35
C PRO A 179 20.75 -3.64 -5.84
N ARG A 180 21.99 -3.99 -6.25
CA ARG A 180 22.34 -4.26 -7.65
C ARG A 180 22.54 -5.74 -7.97
N SER A 181 22.64 -6.58 -6.94
CA SER A 181 22.83 -8.02 -7.06
C SER A 181 21.71 -8.77 -6.36
N GLU A 182 21.46 -10.01 -6.79
CA GLU A 182 20.55 -10.93 -6.12
C GLU A 182 20.91 -11.13 -4.65
N ASP A 183 22.21 -11.21 -4.33
CA ASP A 183 22.69 -11.39 -2.96
C ASP A 183 22.42 -10.16 -2.08
N ASP A 184 22.61 -8.94 -2.61
CA ASP A 184 22.29 -7.71 -1.88
C ASP A 184 20.77 -7.58 -1.65
N TRP A 185 19.96 -7.96 -2.65
CA TRP A 185 18.49 -8.01 -2.51
C TRP A 185 18.07 -9.03 -1.46
N THR A 186 18.70 -10.21 -1.44
CA THR A 186 18.46 -11.27 -0.45
C THR A 186 18.80 -10.78 0.95
N ALA A 187 19.96 -10.14 1.12
CA ALA A 187 20.38 -9.58 2.41
C ALA A 187 19.40 -8.50 2.91
N LEU A 188 18.96 -7.59 2.03
CA LEU A 188 17.95 -6.59 2.35
C LEU A 188 16.61 -7.24 2.72
N LEU A 189 16.15 -8.25 1.97
CA LEU A 189 14.90 -8.96 2.25
C LEU A 189 14.93 -9.64 3.63
N GLN A 190 16.02 -10.33 3.96
CA GLN A 190 16.21 -10.92 5.29
C GLN A 190 16.23 -9.86 6.40
N GLU A 191 16.86 -8.71 6.15
CA GLU A 191 16.87 -7.59 7.09
C GLU A 191 15.46 -7.03 7.31
N VAL A 192 14.70 -6.81 6.22
CA VAL A 192 13.30 -6.37 6.26
C VAL A 192 12.46 -7.34 7.09
N LEU A 193 12.53 -8.64 6.80
CA LEU A 193 11.77 -9.66 7.53
C LEU A 193 12.13 -9.68 9.02
N ARG A 194 13.41 -9.54 9.37
CA ARG A 194 13.85 -9.43 10.76
C ARG A 194 13.29 -8.20 11.45
N SER A 195 13.30 -7.05 10.77
CA SER A 195 12.73 -5.79 11.26
C SER A 195 11.20 -5.80 11.36
N THR A 196 10.52 -6.70 10.64
CA THR A 196 9.08 -6.89 10.85
C THR A 196 8.76 -7.61 12.16
N GLY A 197 9.68 -8.38 12.77
CA GLY A 197 9.47 -9.00 14.10
C GLY A 197 8.11 -9.70 14.25
N ASP A 198 7.39 -9.38 15.33
CA ASP A 198 6.04 -9.87 15.63
C ASP A 198 4.94 -8.99 14.99
N SER A 199 5.18 -8.49 13.78
CA SER A 199 4.20 -7.61 13.12
C SER A 199 3.05 -8.46 12.62
N PRO A 200 1.79 -8.00 12.76
CA PRO A 200 0.68 -8.64 12.07
C PRO A 200 0.91 -8.79 10.56
N ILE A 201 1.72 -7.91 9.94
CA ILE A 201 2.04 -8.01 8.50
C ILE A 201 2.74 -9.32 8.14
N ARG A 202 3.48 -9.93 9.07
CA ARG A 202 4.19 -11.19 8.83
C ARG A 202 3.26 -12.36 8.53
N TYR A 203 2.01 -12.26 9.00
CA TYR A 203 0.95 -13.25 8.85
C TYR A 203 -0.11 -12.81 7.82
N ASP A 204 0.07 -11.66 7.18
CA ASP A 204 -0.82 -11.19 6.11
C ASP A 204 -0.62 -12.07 4.86
N PRO A 205 -1.65 -12.78 4.36
CA PRO A 205 -1.51 -13.71 3.24
C PRO A 205 -0.92 -13.07 1.99
N THR A 206 -1.23 -11.79 1.78
CA THR A 206 -0.73 -11.01 0.63
C THR A 206 0.75 -10.67 0.77
N PHE A 207 1.21 -10.39 2.00
CA PHE A 207 2.62 -10.14 2.27
C PHE A 207 3.44 -11.42 2.17
N ILE A 208 2.95 -12.54 2.71
CA ILE A 208 3.60 -13.85 2.62
C ILE A 208 3.80 -14.25 1.16
N ASP A 209 2.74 -14.14 0.35
CA ASP A 209 2.79 -14.39 -1.09
C ASP A 209 3.88 -13.56 -1.78
N ALA A 210 3.93 -12.25 -1.49
CA ALA A 210 4.96 -11.37 -2.05
C ALA A 210 6.39 -11.77 -1.63
N VAL A 211 6.60 -12.24 -0.40
CA VAL A 211 7.90 -12.71 0.08
C VAL A 211 8.32 -14.00 -0.64
N VAL A 212 7.39 -14.93 -0.84
CA VAL A 212 7.65 -16.17 -1.62
C VAL A 212 8.02 -15.83 -3.06
N GLN A 213 7.27 -14.94 -3.72
CA GLN A 213 7.59 -14.47 -5.06
C GLN A 213 8.96 -13.77 -5.11
N ALA A 214 9.32 -13.01 -4.08
CA ALA A 214 10.62 -12.36 -4.00
C ALA A 214 11.76 -13.37 -3.94
N TYR A 215 11.69 -14.36 -3.04
CA TYR A 215 12.73 -15.40 -2.99
C TYR A 215 12.78 -16.27 -4.25
N LYS A 216 11.63 -16.60 -4.85
CA LYS A 216 11.56 -17.32 -6.12
C LYS A 216 12.24 -16.53 -7.25
N SER A 217 11.96 -15.23 -7.37
CA SER A 217 12.63 -14.36 -8.35
C SER A 217 14.13 -14.25 -8.14
N LEU A 218 14.60 -14.29 -6.89
CA LEU A 218 16.03 -14.20 -6.54
C LEU A 218 16.75 -15.56 -6.62
N GLY A 219 16.07 -16.65 -7.01
CA GLY A 219 16.64 -18.00 -7.05
C GLY A 219 17.02 -18.54 -5.65
N LYS A 220 16.41 -18.04 -4.59
CA LYS A 220 16.72 -18.36 -3.19
C LYS A 220 15.73 -19.36 -2.58
N SER A 221 15.69 -20.56 -3.15
CA SER A 221 14.75 -21.62 -2.75
C SER A 221 14.91 -22.03 -1.28
N ARG A 222 16.15 -22.14 -0.79
CA ARG A 222 16.44 -22.42 0.63
C ARG A 222 15.83 -21.38 1.57
N GLU A 223 16.06 -20.09 1.32
CA GLU A 223 15.51 -19.01 2.14
C GLU A 223 13.98 -18.98 2.09
N CYS A 224 13.39 -19.31 0.94
CA CYS A 224 11.94 -19.47 0.78
C CYS A 224 11.39 -20.58 1.69
N VAL A 225 12.01 -21.77 1.66
CA VAL A 225 11.66 -22.92 2.51
C VAL A 225 11.79 -22.58 3.99
N GLU A 226 12.89 -21.94 4.39
CA GLU A 226 13.11 -21.51 5.78
C GLU A 226 12.06 -20.50 6.24
N TYR A 227 11.67 -19.57 5.37
CA TYR A 227 10.62 -18.60 5.66
C TYR A 227 9.25 -19.28 5.81
N ILE A 228 8.84 -20.10 4.84
CA ILE A 228 7.53 -20.74 4.85
C ILE A 228 7.37 -21.74 6.00
N SER A 229 8.42 -22.50 6.33
CA SER A 229 8.42 -23.38 7.51
C SER A 229 8.07 -22.62 8.80
N ARG A 230 8.51 -21.37 8.94
CA ARG A 230 8.19 -20.55 10.13
C ARG A 230 6.77 -20.00 10.11
N VAL A 231 6.18 -19.83 8.94
CA VAL A 231 4.85 -19.22 8.77
C VAL A 231 3.75 -20.28 8.86
N VAL A 232 3.96 -21.46 8.25
CA VAL A 232 3.01 -22.59 8.28
C VAL A 232 2.79 -23.11 9.70
N ASN A 233 3.83 -23.08 10.53
CA ASN A 233 3.76 -23.57 11.91
C ASN A 233 3.08 -22.60 12.90
N VAL A 234 2.55 -21.47 12.43
CA VAL A 234 1.81 -20.52 13.27
C VAL A 234 0.32 -20.70 13.04
N ASP A 235 -0.38 -21.13 14.10
CA ASP A 235 -1.82 -21.30 14.12
C ASP A 235 -2.55 -20.07 13.54
N GLU A 236 -3.62 -20.32 12.80
CA GLU A 236 -4.49 -19.32 12.16
C GLU A 236 -3.90 -18.53 10.98
N THR A 237 -2.63 -18.76 10.60
CA THR A 237 -2.06 -18.12 9.41
C THR A 237 -2.71 -18.66 8.14
N ARG A 238 -3.44 -17.80 7.44
CA ARG A 238 -4.06 -18.16 6.15
C ARG A 238 -3.03 -18.04 5.04
N LEU A 239 -2.87 -19.09 4.24
CA LEU A 239 -2.01 -19.11 3.07
C LEU A 239 -2.84 -19.23 1.81
N ARG A 240 -2.44 -18.52 0.75
CA ARG A 240 -3.09 -18.64 -0.56
C ARG A 240 -2.63 -19.94 -1.21
N GLN A 241 -3.50 -20.56 -2.00
CA GLN A 241 -3.16 -21.77 -2.74
C GLN A 241 -1.97 -21.56 -3.69
N SER A 242 -1.91 -20.42 -4.38
CA SER A 242 -0.76 -20.07 -5.24
C SER A 242 0.56 -20.04 -4.45
N THR A 243 0.55 -19.40 -3.27
CA THR A 243 1.73 -19.32 -2.39
C THR A 243 2.19 -20.71 -1.95
N LEU A 244 1.24 -21.61 -1.64
CA LEU A 244 1.55 -22.99 -1.28
C LEU A 244 2.16 -23.77 -2.45
N VAL A 245 1.66 -23.57 -3.68
CA VAL A 245 2.24 -24.21 -4.88
C VAL A 245 3.68 -23.74 -5.10
N ASP A 246 3.94 -22.44 -5.04
CA ASP A 246 5.31 -21.91 -5.19
C ASP A 246 6.25 -22.39 -4.08
N ALA A 247 5.75 -22.49 -2.84
CA ALA A 247 6.51 -23.03 -1.72
C ALA A 247 6.79 -24.53 -1.86
N LEU A 248 5.86 -25.30 -2.45
CA LEU A 248 6.03 -26.71 -2.76
C LEU A 248 7.18 -26.92 -3.76
N GLU A 249 7.23 -26.11 -4.82
CA GLU A 249 8.32 -26.15 -5.81
C GLU A 249 9.68 -25.88 -5.14
N ALA A 250 9.76 -24.86 -4.27
CA ALA A 250 10.97 -24.56 -3.53
C ALA A 250 11.37 -25.71 -2.58
N ALA A 251 10.41 -26.31 -1.86
CA ALA A 251 10.65 -27.45 -0.99
C ALA A 251 11.15 -28.68 -1.75
N GLN A 252 10.66 -28.90 -2.97
CA GLN A 252 11.12 -29.97 -3.84
C GLN A 252 12.57 -29.77 -4.30
N ILE A 253 12.94 -28.54 -4.69
CA ILE A 253 14.32 -28.19 -5.09
C ILE A 253 15.30 -28.41 -3.94
N GLU A 254 14.91 -28.05 -2.72
CA GLU A 254 15.76 -28.14 -1.52
C GLU A 254 15.68 -29.50 -0.81
N HIS A 255 14.93 -30.46 -1.36
CA HIS A 255 14.69 -31.77 -0.74
C HIS A 255 14.15 -31.69 0.70
N ALA A 256 13.31 -30.69 0.99
CA ALA A 256 12.71 -30.48 2.31
C ALA A 256 11.45 -31.34 2.49
N GLU A 257 11.63 -32.67 2.61
CA GLU A 257 10.55 -33.68 2.61
C GLU A 257 9.45 -33.42 3.65
N GLY A 258 9.82 -32.95 4.85
CA GLY A 258 8.86 -32.61 5.91
C GLY A 258 7.92 -31.49 5.49
N LEU A 259 8.49 -30.34 5.10
CA LEU A 259 7.70 -29.19 4.64
C LEU A 259 6.88 -29.52 3.39
N TYR A 260 7.46 -30.28 2.46
CA TYR A 260 6.77 -30.72 1.26
C TYR A 260 5.49 -31.49 1.61
N SER A 261 5.58 -32.45 2.53
CA SER A 261 4.43 -33.25 3.00
C SER A 261 3.38 -32.38 3.69
N ASP A 262 3.80 -31.44 4.55
CA ASP A 262 2.90 -30.51 5.23
C ASP A 262 2.11 -29.63 4.23
N ILE A 263 2.79 -29.10 3.22
CA ILE A 263 2.17 -28.28 2.17
C ILE A 263 1.20 -29.11 1.33
N GLN A 264 1.55 -30.35 0.95
CA GLN A 264 0.65 -31.24 0.20
C GLN A 264 -0.64 -31.53 0.98
N MET A 265 -0.52 -31.76 2.29
CA MET A 265 -1.68 -31.96 3.17
C MET A 265 -2.57 -30.72 3.19
N LEU A 266 -2.00 -29.52 3.36
CA LEU A 266 -2.75 -28.25 3.35
C LEU A 266 -3.48 -28.00 2.02
N LEU A 267 -2.83 -28.29 0.90
CA LEU A 267 -3.45 -28.17 -0.44
C LEU A 267 -4.62 -29.13 -0.63
N SER A 268 -4.49 -30.36 -0.11
CA SER A 268 -5.55 -31.38 -0.19
C SER A 268 -6.78 -30.98 0.62
N LEU A 269 -6.58 -30.53 1.87
CA LEU A 269 -7.65 -30.03 2.75
C LEU A 269 -8.37 -28.80 2.18
N GLY A 270 -7.66 -27.93 1.46
CA GLY A 270 -8.26 -26.77 0.79
C GLY A 270 -9.16 -27.15 -0.38
N THR A 271 -8.86 -28.26 -1.07
CA THR A 271 -9.63 -28.73 -2.22
C THR A 271 -10.97 -29.33 -1.77
N GLU A 272 -10.97 -30.12 -0.70
CA GLU A 272 -12.18 -30.75 -0.14
C GLU A 272 -13.22 -29.73 0.36
N ARG A 273 -12.78 -28.56 0.84
CA ARG A 273 -13.70 -27.50 1.31
C ARG A 273 -14.42 -26.78 0.17
N ASN A 274 -13.77 -26.63 -0.99
CA ASN A 274 -14.37 -25.95 -2.14
C ASN A 274 -15.38 -26.84 -2.89
N GLU A 275 -15.38 -28.15 -2.68
CA GLU A 275 -16.35 -29.07 -3.28
C GLU A 275 -17.67 -29.17 -2.50
N LEU A 276 -17.73 -28.59 -1.30
CA LEU A 276 -18.89 -28.64 -0.40
C LEU A 276 -19.67 -27.32 -0.33
N GLU A 277 -19.22 -26.28 -1.04
CA GLU A 277 -19.88 -24.97 -1.19
C GLU A 277 -20.51 -24.81 -2.59
#